data_AF-Q08TK1-F1
#
_entry.id   AF-Q08TK1-F1
#
_cell.length_a   1.000
_cell.length_b   1.000
_cell.length_c   1.000
_cell.angle_alpha   90.00
_cell.angle_beta   90.00
_cell.angle_gamma   90.00
#
_symmetry.space_group_name_H-M   'P 1'
#
loop_
_entity.id
_entity.type
_entity.pdbx_description
1 polymer ?
#
loop_
_entity_poly.entity_id
_entity_poly.type
_entity_poly.pdbx_seq_one_letter_code
_entity_poly.pdbx_strand_id
1 'polypeptide(L)'
;MALKQVAARMEGDVFQGMVFWLNAAMLLRPSAKVSRVSIEHDQAAGVDDVSVHYDSPGINAGGRSCAADYFQVKYHVDRSSEYASDSFCDPDFIGATRSLLQRFHDARSRLGNADGWYRLNLVSNWQWASSDRLGPLLRQSEDGALPDRFFSEGARSELGKIRNAWREHLELSEADFEDFARRLRLRVDYLSRPALKDLLNERLINVGMREIPVDKAQNVYDSLTQHFIMNGTNSFDRETFRAMCEREGLLVSPPPSGPPVLGIRSFMRFAERMEDECMSFVCVASNFEGRHIRSADSWQNVVLPDVASFLRGASSLRTDEHHLLLECHSSLAFLAGYELDRKSGAQVFPVQKGVRMSVWKPGGSMSIANSAWAMTTSPAGSGSDVAISVSVSRDALADVKAYADGSSAIGGVVDARPASGIGQRAVANADHAVALADSLAEVIRAHRPKEGGTTHLFIAAPNALAFFLGQHRGALGKVQLYEFDFEGERGGSYSPSIRLPA
;
A
#
# COMPACT_ATOMS: atom_id res chain seq x y z
N MET A 1 -17.50 -37.56 14.39
CA MET A 1 -16.21 -37.20 13.76
C MET A 1 -16.36 -36.92 12.27
N ALA A 2 -16.97 -37.81 11.48
CA ALA A 2 -17.17 -37.62 10.03
C ALA A 2 -17.87 -36.30 9.66
N LEU A 3 -18.98 -35.94 10.32
CA LEU A 3 -19.69 -34.69 10.02
C LEU A 3 -18.84 -33.42 10.27
N LYS A 4 -17.96 -33.45 11.28
CA LYS A 4 -17.04 -32.33 11.56
C LYS A 4 -15.93 -32.24 10.52
N GLN A 5 -15.43 -33.38 10.03
CA GLN A 5 -14.43 -33.43 8.95
C GLN A 5 -15.01 -32.95 7.62
N VAL A 6 -16.23 -33.37 7.29
CA VAL A 6 -16.95 -32.90 6.09
C VAL A 6 -17.21 -31.40 6.18
N ALA A 7 -17.70 -30.91 7.33
CA ALA A 7 -17.92 -29.48 7.54
C ALA A 7 -16.61 -28.68 7.41
N ALA A 8 -15.52 -29.13 8.02
CA ALA A 8 -14.23 -28.45 7.93
C ALA A 8 -13.69 -28.38 6.50
N ARG A 9 -13.89 -29.45 5.71
CA ARG A 9 -13.55 -29.44 4.28
C ARG A 9 -14.38 -28.43 3.50
N MET A 10 -15.70 -28.45 3.67
CA MET A 10 -16.60 -27.51 3.00
C MET A 10 -16.27 -26.05 3.35
N GLU A 11 -15.91 -25.78 4.61
CA GLU A 11 -15.45 -24.48 5.06
C GLU A 11 -14.16 -24.03 4.35
N GLY A 12 -13.22 -24.96 4.14
CA GLY A 12 -12.04 -24.74 3.31
C GLY A 12 -12.37 -24.37 1.87
N ASP A 13 -13.24 -25.15 1.23
CA ASP A 13 -13.66 -24.93 -0.16
C ASP A 13 -14.35 -23.56 -0.33
N VAL A 14 -15.18 -23.15 0.64
CA VAL A 14 -15.83 -21.83 0.64
C VAL A 14 -14.80 -20.71 0.81
N PHE A 15 -13.82 -20.88 1.70
CA PHE A 15 -12.75 -19.90 1.90
C PHE A 15 -11.89 -19.72 0.64
N GLN A 16 -11.54 -20.82 -0.03
CA GLN A 16 -10.88 -20.81 -1.34
C GLN A 16 -11.74 -20.11 -2.40
N GLY A 17 -13.04 -20.41 -2.45
CA GLY A 17 -13.98 -19.76 -3.37
C GLY A 17 -14.03 -18.25 -3.19
N MET A 18 -14.06 -17.76 -1.95
CA MET A 18 -14.01 -16.31 -1.69
C MET A 18 -12.71 -15.67 -2.18
N VAL A 19 -11.56 -16.34 -2.00
CA VAL A 19 -10.26 -15.87 -2.54
C VAL A 19 -10.29 -15.86 -4.07
N PHE A 20 -10.87 -16.88 -4.71
CA PHE A 20 -11.05 -16.90 -6.16
C PHE A 20 -11.90 -15.71 -6.63
N TRP A 21 -13.09 -15.50 -6.05
CA TRP A 21 -13.99 -14.42 -6.45
C TRP A 21 -13.41 -13.03 -6.22
N LEU A 22 -12.65 -12.83 -5.13
CA LEU A 22 -11.97 -11.58 -4.84
C LEU A 22 -11.03 -11.18 -5.99
N ASN A 23 -10.32 -12.16 -6.55
CA ASN A 23 -9.42 -11.93 -7.68
C ASN A 23 -10.16 -11.91 -9.03
N ALA A 24 -11.13 -12.80 -9.24
CA ALA A 24 -11.88 -12.90 -10.49
C ALA A 24 -12.71 -11.64 -10.78
N ALA A 25 -13.26 -11.00 -9.74
CA ALA A 25 -13.96 -9.71 -9.86
C ALA A 25 -13.09 -8.62 -10.55
N MET A 26 -11.76 -8.68 -10.41
CA MET A 26 -10.84 -7.74 -11.05
C MET A 26 -10.81 -7.86 -12.57
N LEU A 27 -11.25 -8.98 -13.14
CA LEU A 27 -11.40 -9.14 -14.60
C LEU A 27 -12.45 -8.19 -15.19
N LEU A 28 -13.40 -7.70 -14.37
CA LEU A 28 -14.40 -6.72 -14.78
C LEU A 28 -13.91 -5.27 -14.67
N ARG A 29 -12.78 -5.02 -14.00
CA ARG A 29 -12.24 -3.67 -13.79
C ARG A 29 -11.30 -3.29 -14.95
N PRO A 30 -11.62 -2.26 -15.76
CA PRO A 30 -10.80 -1.91 -16.93
C PRO A 30 -9.37 -1.49 -16.62
N SER A 31 -9.13 -0.90 -15.44
CA SER A 31 -7.81 -0.46 -15.01
C SER A 31 -6.95 -1.54 -14.36
N ALA A 32 -7.55 -2.71 -14.05
CA ALA A 32 -6.82 -3.80 -13.44
C ALA A 32 -5.88 -4.44 -14.45
N LYS A 33 -4.66 -4.82 -14.01
CA LYS A 33 -3.74 -5.61 -14.83
C LYS A 33 -4.12 -7.09 -14.92
N VAL A 34 -5.15 -7.54 -14.20
CA VAL A 34 -5.56 -8.94 -14.21
C VAL A 34 -6.06 -9.33 -15.59
N SER A 35 -5.45 -10.37 -16.16
CA SER A 35 -5.75 -10.90 -17.49
C SER A 35 -6.46 -12.25 -17.43
N ARG A 36 -6.14 -13.07 -16.43
CA ARG A 36 -6.75 -14.40 -16.22
C ARG A 36 -6.75 -14.78 -14.75
N VAL A 37 -7.81 -15.44 -14.29
CA VAL A 37 -7.91 -16.03 -12.95
C VAL A 37 -8.37 -17.47 -13.07
N SER A 38 -7.73 -18.38 -12.35
CA SER A 38 -8.12 -19.79 -12.32
C SER A 38 -8.25 -20.31 -10.89
N ILE A 39 -9.04 -21.35 -10.70
CA ILE A 39 -9.14 -22.14 -9.46
C ILE A 39 -8.68 -23.57 -9.76
N GLU A 40 -7.92 -24.21 -8.87
CA GLU A 40 -7.32 -25.54 -9.12
C GLU A 40 -6.44 -25.57 -10.40
N HIS A 41 -5.35 -24.81 -10.40
CA HIS A 41 -4.45 -24.68 -11.55
C HIS A 41 -3.36 -25.77 -11.58
N ASP A 42 -3.58 -26.81 -12.37
CA ASP A 42 -2.74 -28.03 -12.43
C ASP A 42 -1.22 -27.80 -12.55
N GLN A 43 -0.76 -26.76 -13.26
CA GLN A 43 0.68 -26.52 -13.48
C GLN A 43 1.43 -26.08 -12.22
N ALA A 44 0.72 -25.59 -11.20
CA ALA A 44 1.28 -25.10 -9.95
C ALA A 44 1.09 -26.08 -8.78
N ALA A 45 0.82 -27.37 -9.06
CA ALA A 45 0.40 -28.36 -8.05
C ALA A 45 1.14 -28.23 -6.70
N GLY A 46 0.38 -28.00 -5.63
CA GLY A 46 0.89 -27.68 -4.29
C GLY A 46 0.83 -26.19 -3.92
N VAL A 47 0.59 -25.31 -4.89
CA VAL A 47 0.23 -23.89 -4.75
C VAL A 47 -0.75 -23.50 -5.87
N ASP A 48 -1.80 -24.31 -6.02
CA ASP A 48 -2.68 -24.34 -7.19
C ASP A 48 -4.12 -23.92 -6.90
N ASP A 49 -4.50 -23.72 -5.63
CA ASP A 49 -5.88 -23.44 -5.25
C ASP A 49 -6.46 -22.26 -6.03
N VAL A 50 -5.70 -21.17 -6.21
CA VAL A 50 -6.05 -20.03 -7.08
C VAL A 50 -4.80 -19.54 -7.82
N SER A 51 -4.94 -19.19 -9.10
CA SER A 51 -3.90 -18.49 -9.87
C SER A 51 -4.44 -17.20 -10.48
N VAL A 52 -3.60 -16.17 -10.53
CA VAL A 52 -3.91 -14.85 -11.11
C VAL A 52 -2.77 -14.48 -12.04
N HIS A 53 -3.08 -14.19 -13.29
CA HIS A 53 -2.13 -13.74 -14.29
C HIS A 53 -2.38 -12.27 -14.64
N TYR A 54 -1.29 -11.58 -15.00
CA TYR A 54 -1.30 -10.16 -15.29
C TYR A 54 -0.90 -9.85 -16.74
N ASP A 55 -1.48 -8.81 -17.31
CA ASP A 55 -1.05 -8.25 -18.59
C ASP A 55 0.38 -7.73 -18.50
N SER A 56 1.13 -7.86 -19.61
CA SER A 56 2.48 -7.31 -19.74
C SER A 56 2.53 -5.81 -19.39
N PRO A 57 3.57 -5.33 -18.68
CA PRO A 57 4.74 -6.08 -18.20
C PRO A 57 4.50 -6.92 -16.94
N GLY A 58 3.32 -6.85 -16.32
CA GLY A 58 3.00 -7.41 -15.00
C GLY A 58 2.69 -6.31 -13.98
N ILE A 59 2.63 -6.70 -12.70
CA ILE A 59 2.50 -5.76 -11.57
C ILE A 59 3.85 -5.59 -10.84
N ASN A 60 4.07 -4.44 -10.21
CA ASN A 60 5.27 -4.23 -9.41
C ASN A 60 5.22 -5.08 -8.12
N ALA A 61 6.19 -5.97 -7.93
CA ALA A 61 6.38 -6.80 -6.74
C ALA A 61 7.77 -6.58 -6.14
N GLY A 62 7.97 -5.43 -5.48
CA GLY A 62 9.26 -5.11 -4.86
C GLY A 62 10.34 -4.74 -5.89
N GLY A 63 9.98 -3.97 -6.92
CA GLY A 63 10.87 -3.56 -8.02
C GLY A 63 11.02 -4.59 -9.13
N ARG A 64 10.38 -5.77 -9.01
CA ARG A 64 10.31 -6.79 -10.06
C ARG A 64 8.95 -6.78 -10.73
N SER A 65 8.94 -7.02 -12.04
CA SER A 65 7.68 -7.20 -12.76
C SER A 65 7.15 -8.61 -12.52
N CYS A 66 5.98 -8.70 -11.90
CA CYS A 66 5.32 -9.95 -11.56
C CYS A 66 4.24 -10.27 -12.59
N ALA A 67 4.42 -11.37 -13.32
CA ALA A 67 3.51 -11.84 -14.35
C ALA A 67 2.34 -12.67 -13.78
N ALA A 68 2.51 -13.29 -12.60
CA ALA A 68 1.47 -14.09 -11.97
C ALA A 68 1.61 -14.21 -10.45
N ASP A 69 0.48 -14.47 -9.80
CA ASP A 69 0.39 -14.92 -8.41
C ASP A 69 -0.28 -16.29 -8.33
N TYR A 70 0.36 -17.20 -7.60
CA TYR A 70 -0.20 -18.51 -7.27
C TYR A 70 -0.48 -18.57 -5.78
N PHE A 71 -1.63 -19.12 -5.39
CA PHE A 71 -2.11 -19.12 -4.02
C PHE A 71 -2.38 -20.55 -3.55
N GLN A 72 -1.75 -20.94 -2.44
CA GLN A 72 -2.22 -22.02 -1.59
C GLN A 72 -3.05 -21.38 -0.46
N VAL A 73 -4.34 -21.70 -0.44
CA VAL A 73 -5.31 -21.26 0.56
C VAL A 73 -5.48 -22.36 1.62
N LYS A 74 -5.40 -21.97 2.89
CA LYS A 74 -5.64 -22.89 4.02
C LYS A 74 -6.57 -22.23 5.02
N TYR A 75 -7.70 -22.87 5.28
CA TYR A 75 -8.63 -22.45 6.33
C TYR A 75 -8.63 -23.49 7.45
N HIS A 76 -8.40 -23.01 8.67
CA HIS A 76 -8.40 -23.82 9.87
C HIS A 76 -9.57 -23.42 10.76
N VAL A 77 -10.45 -24.39 11.05
CA VAL A 77 -11.67 -24.17 11.86
C VAL A 77 -11.32 -24.00 13.34
N ASP A 78 -10.26 -24.66 13.81
CA ASP A 78 -9.73 -24.46 15.15
C ASP A 78 -8.48 -23.55 15.13
N ARG A 79 -8.11 -23.05 16.30
CA ARG A 79 -6.86 -22.31 16.53
C ARG A 79 -5.90 -23.12 17.40
N SER A 80 -5.82 -24.42 17.13
CA SER A 80 -5.02 -25.34 17.94
C SER A 80 -3.51 -25.16 17.76
N SER A 81 -3.08 -24.50 16.68
CA SER A 81 -1.68 -24.32 16.33
C SER A 81 -1.44 -23.00 15.59
N GLU A 82 -0.17 -22.75 15.28
CA GLU A 82 0.33 -21.60 14.56
C GLU A 82 1.49 -22.02 13.63
N TYR A 83 1.74 -21.24 12.58
CA TYR A 83 2.91 -21.44 11.73
C TYR A 83 4.17 -20.95 12.43
N ALA A 84 5.29 -21.60 12.19
CA ALA A 84 6.63 -21.19 12.61
C ALA A 84 7.64 -21.63 11.55
N SER A 85 8.85 -21.11 11.62
CA SER A 85 9.97 -21.40 10.72
C SER A 85 10.21 -22.90 10.61
N ASP A 86 10.17 -23.58 11.75
CA ASP A 86 10.50 -24.99 11.86
C ASP A 86 9.32 -25.85 11.39
N SER A 87 8.09 -25.47 11.75
CA SER A 87 6.89 -26.19 11.30
C SER A 87 6.65 -26.05 9.79
N PHE A 88 7.17 -25.00 9.17
CA PHE A 88 7.15 -24.84 7.71
C PHE A 88 8.06 -25.85 6.98
N CYS A 89 9.09 -26.35 7.66
CA CYS A 89 9.97 -27.43 7.20
C CYS A 89 9.48 -28.82 7.61
N ASP A 90 8.50 -28.92 8.50
CA ASP A 90 8.01 -30.19 9.02
C ASP A 90 6.84 -30.74 8.17
N PRO A 91 6.99 -31.92 7.53
CA PRO A 91 5.88 -32.58 6.83
C PRO A 91 4.73 -33.02 7.76
N ASP A 92 5.05 -33.41 9.00
CA ASP A 92 4.06 -33.93 9.96
C ASP A 92 3.11 -32.81 10.43
N PHE A 93 3.57 -31.56 10.44
CA PHE A 93 2.77 -30.38 10.76
C PHE A 93 1.51 -30.26 9.88
N ILE A 94 1.58 -30.70 8.61
CA ILE A 94 0.43 -30.73 7.69
C ILE A 94 -0.07 -32.15 7.40
N GLY A 95 0.44 -33.16 8.13
CA GLY A 95 0.09 -34.56 7.91
C GLY A 95 0.42 -35.07 6.49
N ALA A 96 1.53 -34.62 5.91
CA ALA A 96 1.95 -34.95 4.55
C ALA A 96 3.36 -35.54 4.52
N THR A 97 3.76 -36.08 3.36
CA THR A 97 5.13 -36.61 3.16
C THR A 97 6.15 -35.55 2.77
N ARG A 98 5.68 -34.36 2.37
CA ARG A 98 6.49 -33.21 1.97
C ARG A 98 6.06 -32.02 2.81
N SER A 99 7.02 -31.23 3.27
CA SER A 99 6.72 -30.02 4.05
C SER A 99 6.07 -28.93 3.20
N LEU A 100 5.48 -27.91 3.84
CA LEU A 100 4.96 -26.75 3.11
C LEU A 100 6.05 -26.09 2.27
N LEU A 101 7.23 -25.87 2.85
CA LEU A 101 8.35 -25.26 2.14
C LEU A 101 8.76 -26.08 0.90
N GLN A 102 8.80 -27.41 1.01
CA GLN A 102 9.08 -28.30 -0.12
C GLN A 102 7.99 -28.22 -1.20
N ARG A 103 6.71 -28.19 -0.82
CA ARG A 103 5.59 -28.09 -1.79
C ARG A 103 5.65 -26.78 -2.58
N PHE A 104 5.96 -25.67 -1.92
CA PHE A 104 6.16 -24.38 -2.58
C PHE A 104 7.36 -24.41 -3.53
N HIS A 105 8.46 -25.04 -3.11
CA HIS A 105 9.63 -25.20 -3.98
C HIS A 105 9.33 -26.12 -5.19
N ASP A 106 8.64 -27.23 -4.97
CA ASP A 106 8.25 -28.15 -6.06
C ASP A 106 7.35 -27.43 -7.08
N ALA A 107 6.43 -26.57 -6.64
CA ALA A 107 5.63 -25.71 -7.51
C ALA A 107 6.51 -24.71 -8.29
N ARG A 108 7.48 -24.06 -7.63
CA ARG A 108 8.47 -23.18 -8.28
C ARG A 108 9.24 -23.92 -9.38
N SER A 109 9.67 -25.16 -9.13
CA SER A 109 10.41 -25.96 -10.10
C SER A 109 9.56 -26.30 -11.32
N ARG A 110 8.29 -26.67 -11.13
CA ARG A 110 7.36 -27.01 -12.23
C ARG A 110 7.02 -25.81 -13.11
N LEU A 111 6.73 -24.67 -12.48
CA LEU A 111 6.35 -23.44 -13.19
C LEU A 111 7.51 -22.84 -14.01
N GLY A 112 8.77 -23.11 -13.64
CA GLY A 112 9.92 -22.59 -14.38
C GLY A 112 9.96 -21.06 -14.41
N ASN A 113 10.48 -20.46 -15.48
CA ASN A 113 10.58 -18.99 -15.65
C ASN A 113 10.12 -18.50 -17.03
N ALA A 114 9.56 -19.39 -17.86
CA ALA A 114 9.23 -19.09 -19.25
C ALA A 114 8.20 -17.93 -19.36
N ASP A 115 7.23 -17.90 -18.45
CA ASP A 115 6.15 -16.91 -18.41
C ASP A 115 6.47 -15.69 -17.52
N GLY A 116 7.74 -15.52 -17.15
CA GLY A 116 8.20 -14.40 -16.32
C GLY A 116 8.28 -14.73 -14.83
N TRP A 117 8.54 -13.69 -14.02
CA TRP A 117 8.65 -13.80 -12.57
C TRP A 117 7.27 -13.80 -11.91
N TYR A 118 7.09 -14.55 -10.83
CA TYR A 118 5.79 -14.75 -10.16
C TYR A 118 5.97 -14.95 -8.65
N ARG A 119 4.90 -14.75 -7.89
CA ARG A 119 4.87 -15.00 -6.44
C ARG A 119 4.11 -16.28 -6.10
N LEU A 120 4.53 -16.89 -5.00
CA LEU A 120 3.89 -18.06 -4.40
C LEU A 120 3.37 -17.64 -3.02
N ASN A 121 2.05 -17.68 -2.86
CA ASN A 121 1.36 -17.09 -1.73
C ASN A 121 0.78 -18.20 -0.86
N LEU A 122 1.08 -18.20 0.44
CA LEU A 122 0.27 -18.88 1.44
C LEU A 122 -0.76 -17.89 1.97
N VAL A 123 -2.03 -18.22 1.87
CA VAL A 123 -3.13 -17.46 2.47
C VAL A 123 -3.77 -18.32 3.54
N SER A 124 -3.70 -17.88 4.80
CA SER A 124 -4.24 -18.65 5.92
C SER A 124 -4.75 -17.80 7.06
N ASN A 125 -5.81 -18.27 7.71
CA ASN A 125 -6.38 -17.64 8.91
C ASN A 125 -5.66 -18.04 10.22
N TRP A 126 -4.68 -18.95 10.15
CA TRP A 126 -3.73 -19.16 11.24
C TRP A 126 -2.63 -18.11 11.22
N GLN A 127 -2.15 -17.74 12.39
CA GLN A 127 -1.07 -16.77 12.57
C GLN A 127 0.31 -17.40 12.45
N TRP A 128 1.33 -16.56 12.28
CA TRP A 128 2.72 -16.93 12.57
C TRP A 128 3.02 -16.71 14.05
N ALA A 129 3.71 -17.66 14.66
CA ALA A 129 4.12 -17.64 16.06
C ALA A 129 4.81 -16.33 16.42
N SER A 130 4.36 -15.67 17.48
CA SER A 130 4.98 -14.42 17.95
C SER A 130 6.35 -14.64 18.60
N SER A 131 6.60 -15.86 19.08
CA SER A 131 7.89 -16.30 19.63
C SER A 131 8.94 -16.54 18.56
N ASP A 132 8.53 -16.78 17.32
CA ASP A 132 9.41 -16.90 16.16
C ASP A 132 9.82 -15.51 15.66
N ARG A 133 11.12 -15.31 15.45
CA ARG A 133 11.67 -14.03 15.02
C ARG A 133 11.09 -13.53 13.69
N LEU A 134 10.66 -14.42 12.81
CA LEU A 134 10.07 -14.07 11.53
C LEU A 134 8.63 -13.53 11.68
N GLY A 135 7.88 -13.98 12.68
CA GLY A 135 6.45 -13.64 12.85
C GLY A 135 6.15 -12.14 12.96
N PRO A 136 6.78 -11.41 13.91
CA PRO A 136 6.61 -9.96 14.00
C PRO A 136 7.00 -9.20 12.73
N LEU A 137 8.00 -9.70 11.99
CA LEU A 137 8.48 -9.06 10.77
C LEU A 137 7.55 -9.29 9.59
N LEU A 138 6.95 -10.49 9.47
CA LEU A 138 5.92 -10.77 8.46
C LEU A 138 4.69 -9.89 8.65
N ARG A 139 4.30 -9.59 9.89
CA ARG A 139 3.20 -8.65 10.17
C ARG A 139 3.49 -7.21 9.71
N GLN A 140 4.76 -6.87 9.58
CA GLN A 140 5.21 -5.55 9.10
C GLN A 140 5.58 -5.57 7.62
N SER A 141 5.62 -6.75 6.98
CA SER A 141 6.12 -6.89 5.62
C SER A 141 5.05 -6.63 4.58
N GLU A 142 5.49 -6.11 3.44
CA GLU A 142 4.60 -5.81 2.31
C GLU A 142 4.09 -7.11 1.68
N ASP A 143 2.77 -7.27 1.59
CA ASP A 143 2.09 -8.42 0.98
C ASP A 143 2.47 -9.80 1.57
N GLY A 144 3.05 -9.84 2.77
CA GLY A 144 3.60 -11.06 3.38
C GLY A 144 4.97 -11.47 2.84
N ALA A 145 5.71 -10.58 2.17
CA ALA A 145 7.08 -10.87 1.71
C ALA A 145 8.02 -11.16 2.89
N LEU A 146 9.07 -11.95 2.64
CA LEU A 146 10.17 -12.03 3.60
C LEU A 146 10.89 -10.67 3.68
N PRO A 147 11.19 -10.16 4.88
CA PRO A 147 11.82 -8.84 5.05
C PRO A 147 13.23 -8.83 4.49
N ASP A 148 13.75 -7.68 4.06
CA ASP A 148 15.11 -7.58 3.50
C ASP A 148 16.19 -8.09 4.46
N ARG A 149 16.01 -7.84 5.75
CA ARG A 149 16.89 -8.35 6.82
C ARG A 149 16.97 -9.87 6.85
N PHE A 150 15.94 -10.58 6.38
CA PHE A 150 15.99 -12.03 6.18
C PHE A 150 17.10 -12.42 5.21
N PHE A 151 17.41 -11.59 4.21
CA PHE A 151 18.44 -11.86 3.20
C PHE A 151 19.79 -11.25 3.57
N SER A 152 19.81 -10.08 4.22
CA SER A 152 21.05 -9.33 4.47
C SER A 152 21.72 -9.61 5.80
N GLU A 153 20.99 -10.11 6.82
CA GLU A 153 21.62 -10.40 8.12
C GLU A 153 22.60 -11.59 8.04
N GLY A 154 23.66 -11.52 8.84
CA GLY A 154 24.72 -12.53 8.85
C GLY A 154 24.22 -13.90 9.34
N ALA A 155 24.88 -14.97 8.89
CA ALA A 155 24.49 -16.36 9.13
C ALA A 155 24.31 -16.78 10.61
N ARG A 156 24.87 -16.02 11.55
CA ARG A 156 24.74 -16.26 13.00
C ARG A 156 23.55 -15.56 13.65
N SER A 157 22.90 -14.61 12.98
CA SER A 157 21.67 -13.98 13.49
C SER A 157 20.52 -15.00 13.49
N GLU A 158 19.48 -14.73 14.27
CA GLU A 158 18.30 -15.61 14.29
C GLU A 158 17.65 -15.76 12.90
N LEU A 159 17.55 -14.66 12.13
CA LEU A 159 17.07 -14.74 10.74
C LEU A 159 18.04 -15.48 9.83
N GLY A 160 19.36 -15.30 10.01
CA GLY A 160 20.38 -16.04 9.28
C GLY A 160 20.32 -17.55 9.55
N LYS A 161 20.00 -17.97 10.78
CA LYS A 161 19.78 -19.37 11.15
C LYS A 161 18.53 -19.95 10.48
N ILE A 162 17.40 -19.23 10.52
CA ILE A 162 16.17 -19.64 9.84
C ILE A 162 16.43 -19.79 8.33
N ARG A 163 17.08 -18.78 7.72
CA ARG A 163 17.46 -18.80 6.31
C ARG A 163 18.30 -20.03 5.95
N ASN A 164 19.33 -20.33 6.76
CA ASN A 164 20.18 -21.50 6.54
C ASN A 164 19.43 -22.81 6.70
N ALA A 165 18.59 -22.94 7.74
CA ALA A 165 17.78 -24.13 7.98
C ALA A 165 16.83 -24.41 6.80
N TRP A 166 16.15 -23.38 6.28
CA TRP A 166 15.27 -23.51 5.11
C TRP A 166 16.05 -23.89 3.85
N ARG A 167 17.21 -23.27 3.62
CA ARG A 167 18.08 -23.57 2.47
C ARG A 167 18.58 -25.01 2.51
N GLU A 168 19.05 -25.47 3.66
CA GLU A 168 19.56 -26.83 3.86
C GLU A 168 18.44 -27.87 3.73
N HIS A 169 17.26 -27.59 4.29
CA HIS A 169 16.07 -28.45 4.15
C HIS A 169 15.64 -28.66 2.70
N LEU A 170 15.80 -27.63 1.86
CA LEU A 170 15.52 -27.70 0.43
C LEU A 170 16.69 -28.21 -0.42
N GLU A 171 17.86 -28.42 0.17
CA GLU A 171 19.09 -28.81 -0.52
C GLU A 171 19.48 -27.84 -1.66
N LEU A 172 19.27 -26.54 -1.45
CA LEU A 172 19.52 -25.52 -2.47
C LEU A 172 20.86 -24.80 -2.30
N SER A 173 21.38 -24.33 -3.44
CA SER A 173 22.44 -23.32 -3.46
C SER A 173 21.92 -22.00 -2.87
N GLU A 174 22.82 -21.12 -2.45
CA GLU A 174 22.44 -19.81 -1.91
C GLU A 174 21.65 -18.97 -2.93
N ALA A 175 22.09 -18.95 -4.19
CA ALA A 175 21.45 -18.20 -5.26
C ALA A 175 20.05 -18.75 -5.61
N ASP A 176 19.90 -20.08 -5.70
CA ASP A 176 18.62 -20.71 -6.02
C ASP A 176 17.62 -20.54 -4.88
N PHE A 177 18.08 -20.67 -3.64
CA PHE A 177 17.24 -20.41 -2.46
C PHE A 177 16.80 -18.95 -2.40
N GLU A 178 17.69 -18.00 -2.70
CA GLU A 178 17.31 -16.59 -2.71
C GLU A 178 16.25 -16.28 -3.77
N ASP A 179 16.38 -16.79 -5.02
CA ASP A 179 15.33 -16.62 -6.04
C ASP A 179 14.00 -17.19 -5.57
N PHE A 180 14.01 -18.40 -4.99
CA PHE A 180 12.82 -19.04 -4.47
C PHE A 180 12.20 -18.25 -3.30
N ALA A 181 12.98 -17.93 -2.28
CA ALA A 181 12.52 -17.24 -1.08
C ALA A 181 11.97 -15.85 -1.39
N ARG A 182 12.54 -15.12 -2.36
CA ARG A 182 12.01 -13.82 -2.80
C ARG A 182 10.62 -13.90 -3.44
N ARG A 183 10.18 -15.09 -3.89
CA ARG A 183 8.85 -15.32 -4.46
C ARG A 183 7.81 -15.65 -3.41
N LEU A 184 8.21 -16.08 -2.21
CA LEU A 184 7.29 -16.41 -1.13
C LEU A 184 6.54 -15.17 -0.63
N ARG A 185 5.25 -15.33 -0.40
CA ARG A 185 4.37 -14.39 0.29
C ARG A 185 3.57 -15.14 1.34
N LEU A 186 3.89 -14.93 2.60
CA LEU A 186 3.30 -15.62 3.74
C LEU A 186 2.23 -14.72 4.36
N ARG A 187 1.02 -14.77 3.79
CA ARG A 187 -0.16 -14.01 4.24
C ARG A 187 -0.91 -14.85 5.28
N VAL A 188 -0.32 -14.88 6.45
CA VAL A 188 -0.83 -15.53 7.67
C VAL A 188 -1.53 -14.51 8.55
N ASP A 189 -2.43 -14.95 9.43
CA ASP A 189 -3.43 -14.10 10.09
C ASP A 189 -4.31 -13.35 9.06
N TYR A 190 -4.54 -13.99 7.91
CA TYR A 190 -5.39 -13.46 6.86
C TYR A 190 -6.84 -13.37 7.36
N LEU A 191 -7.55 -12.37 6.86
CA LEU A 191 -8.89 -11.98 7.29
C LEU A 191 -9.75 -13.15 7.75
N SER A 192 -10.40 -12.99 8.92
CA SER A 192 -11.44 -13.92 9.35
C SER A 192 -12.49 -14.11 8.25
N ARG A 193 -13.18 -15.25 8.22
CA ARG A 193 -14.21 -15.53 7.20
C ARG A 193 -15.25 -14.40 7.07
N PRO A 194 -15.81 -13.82 8.15
CA PRO A 194 -16.69 -12.65 8.05
C PRO A 194 -16.00 -11.44 7.39
N ALA A 195 -14.78 -11.11 7.82
CA ALA A 195 -14.05 -9.97 7.26
C ALA A 195 -13.67 -10.18 5.77
N LEU A 196 -13.34 -11.40 5.36
CA LEU A 196 -13.12 -11.74 3.95
C LEU A 196 -14.42 -11.64 3.14
N LYS A 197 -15.55 -12.07 3.72
CA LYS A 197 -16.87 -11.92 3.09
C LYS A 197 -17.24 -10.45 2.91
N ASP A 198 -17.01 -9.61 3.90
CA ASP A 198 -17.27 -8.16 3.81
C ASP A 198 -16.40 -7.52 2.73
N LEU A 199 -15.09 -7.84 2.72
CA LEU A 199 -14.16 -7.39 1.67
C LEU A 199 -14.62 -7.83 0.28
N LEU A 200 -14.99 -9.11 0.13
CA LEU A 200 -15.50 -9.63 -1.14
C LEU A 200 -16.78 -8.90 -1.55
N ASN A 201 -17.69 -8.66 -0.61
CA ASN A 201 -18.95 -8.01 -0.92
C ASN A 201 -18.75 -6.58 -1.43
N GLU A 202 -17.85 -5.82 -0.79
CA GLU A 202 -17.48 -4.49 -1.26
C GLU A 202 -16.83 -4.53 -2.65
N ARG A 203 -15.91 -5.47 -2.91
CA ARG A 203 -15.30 -5.69 -4.24
C ARG A 203 -16.37 -5.98 -5.29
N LEU A 204 -17.32 -6.88 -5.00
CA LEU A 204 -18.41 -7.24 -5.91
C LEU A 204 -19.26 -6.02 -6.28
N ILE A 205 -19.69 -5.24 -5.28
CA ILE A 205 -20.46 -4.00 -5.49
C ILE A 205 -19.68 -3.01 -6.37
N ASN A 206 -18.39 -2.82 -6.10
CA ASN A 206 -17.54 -1.88 -6.83
C ASN A 206 -17.32 -2.25 -8.30
N VAL A 207 -17.49 -3.53 -8.66
CA VAL A 207 -17.41 -3.98 -10.06
C VAL A 207 -18.79 -4.22 -10.70
N GLY A 208 -19.88 -3.83 -10.01
CA GLY A 208 -21.25 -3.94 -10.51
C GLY A 208 -21.87 -5.34 -10.40
N MET A 209 -21.23 -6.22 -9.64
CA MET A 209 -21.73 -7.57 -9.37
C MET A 209 -22.70 -7.58 -8.18
N ARG A 210 -23.50 -8.64 -8.14
CA ARG A 210 -24.49 -8.89 -7.09
C ARG A 210 -23.82 -9.03 -5.72
N GLU A 211 -24.37 -8.37 -4.72
CA GLU A 211 -23.91 -8.56 -3.34
C GLU A 211 -24.30 -9.94 -2.79
N ILE A 212 -23.52 -10.43 -1.84
CA ILE A 212 -23.84 -11.60 -1.03
C ILE A 212 -24.81 -11.15 0.07
N PRO A 213 -26.08 -11.63 0.06
CA PRO A 213 -27.05 -11.18 1.05
C PRO A 213 -26.61 -11.55 2.47
N VAL A 214 -26.79 -10.61 3.40
CA VAL A 214 -26.48 -10.82 4.83
C VAL A 214 -27.56 -11.62 5.55
N ASP A 215 -28.78 -11.62 5.01
CA ASP A 215 -29.99 -12.22 5.59
C ASP A 215 -30.32 -13.61 5.01
N LYS A 216 -29.48 -14.15 4.10
CA LYS A 216 -29.70 -15.44 3.44
C LYS A 216 -28.54 -16.40 3.68
N ALA A 217 -28.90 -17.67 3.92
CA ALA A 217 -27.93 -18.75 4.01
C ALA A 217 -27.38 -19.17 2.63
N GLN A 218 -28.17 -18.97 1.56
CA GLN A 218 -27.76 -19.31 0.21
C GLN A 218 -26.79 -18.25 -0.36
N ASN A 219 -25.64 -18.72 -0.81
CA ASN A 219 -24.63 -17.90 -1.48
C ASN A 219 -24.39 -18.46 -2.89
N VAL A 220 -24.76 -17.67 -3.91
CA VAL A 220 -24.60 -18.08 -5.32
C VAL A 220 -23.12 -18.31 -5.68
N TYR A 221 -22.23 -17.54 -5.08
CA TYR A 221 -20.79 -17.61 -5.33
C TYR A 221 -20.19 -18.95 -4.88
N ASP A 222 -20.63 -19.49 -3.74
CA ASP A 222 -20.16 -20.77 -3.22
C ASP A 222 -20.57 -21.92 -4.15
N SER A 223 -21.84 -21.92 -4.60
CA SER A 223 -22.36 -22.96 -5.50
C SER A 223 -21.72 -22.94 -6.90
N LEU A 224 -21.42 -21.74 -7.41
CA LEU A 224 -20.75 -21.57 -8.70
C LEU A 224 -19.30 -22.04 -8.65
N THR A 225 -18.55 -21.70 -7.59
CA THR A 225 -17.18 -22.19 -7.41
C THR A 225 -17.13 -23.72 -7.43
N GLN A 226 -18.04 -24.38 -6.71
CA GLN A 226 -18.13 -25.85 -6.72
C GLN A 226 -18.41 -26.39 -8.14
N HIS A 227 -19.31 -25.77 -8.89
CA HIS A 227 -19.59 -26.15 -10.28
C HIS A 227 -18.37 -25.97 -11.19
N PHE A 228 -17.60 -24.89 -11.04
CA PHE A 228 -16.41 -24.65 -11.84
C PHE A 228 -15.38 -25.77 -11.67
N ILE A 229 -15.15 -26.19 -10.42
CA ILE A 229 -14.25 -27.31 -10.09
C ILE A 229 -14.81 -28.63 -10.67
N MET A 230 -16.09 -28.93 -10.43
CA MET A 230 -16.70 -30.19 -10.89
C MET A 230 -16.75 -30.34 -12.40
N ASN A 231 -16.94 -29.23 -13.13
CA ASN A 231 -17.08 -29.23 -14.58
C ASN A 231 -15.75 -28.98 -15.32
N GLY A 232 -14.66 -28.70 -14.59
CA GLY A 232 -13.37 -28.32 -15.19
C GLY A 232 -13.38 -26.97 -15.93
N THR A 233 -14.40 -26.14 -15.73
CA THR A 233 -14.47 -24.77 -16.29
C THR A 233 -13.91 -23.78 -15.27
N ASN A 234 -12.63 -23.95 -14.96
CA ASN A 234 -12.00 -23.37 -13.79
C ASN A 234 -11.03 -22.21 -14.10
N SER A 235 -10.99 -21.71 -15.33
CA SER A 235 -10.14 -20.61 -15.75
C SER A 235 -10.93 -19.59 -16.56
N PHE A 236 -10.77 -18.30 -16.23
CA PHE A 236 -11.50 -17.20 -16.84
C PHE A 236 -10.56 -16.05 -17.20
N ASP A 237 -10.72 -15.53 -18.41
CA ASP A 237 -10.23 -14.21 -18.82
C ASP A 237 -11.35 -13.15 -18.72
N ARG A 238 -11.10 -11.92 -19.17
CA ARG A 238 -12.07 -10.82 -19.07
C ARG A 238 -13.36 -11.11 -19.84
N GLU A 239 -13.26 -11.69 -21.03
CA GLU A 239 -14.41 -11.93 -21.91
C GLU A 239 -15.25 -13.08 -21.39
N THR A 240 -14.62 -14.21 -21.10
CA THR A 240 -15.27 -15.43 -20.59
C THR A 240 -15.86 -15.22 -19.19
N PHE A 241 -15.18 -14.47 -18.31
CA PHE A 241 -15.71 -14.13 -16.99
C PHE A 241 -16.94 -13.24 -17.08
N ARG A 242 -16.91 -12.20 -17.93
CA ARG A 242 -18.07 -11.33 -18.16
C ARG A 242 -19.25 -12.11 -18.70
N ALA A 243 -19.04 -12.92 -19.74
CA ALA A 243 -20.08 -13.75 -20.34
C ALA A 243 -20.68 -14.75 -19.32
N MET A 244 -19.85 -15.32 -18.44
CA MET A 244 -20.31 -16.14 -17.33
C MET A 244 -21.16 -15.32 -16.35
N CYS A 245 -20.69 -14.16 -15.92
CA CYS A 245 -21.44 -13.30 -15.00
C CYS A 245 -22.80 -12.85 -15.57
N GLU A 246 -22.86 -12.57 -16.87
CA GLU A 246 -24.11 -12.23 -17.57
C GLU A 246 -25.07 -13.43 -17.60
N ARG A 247 -24.58 -14.61 -17.99
CA ARG A 247 -25.38 -15.84 -18.05
C ARG A 247 -25.94 -16.23 -16.68
N GLU A 248 -25.14 -16.11 -15.63
CA GLU A 248 -25.54 -16.43 -14.25
C GLU A 248 -26.31 -15.29 -13.55
N GLY A 249 -26.57 -14.16 -14.26
CA GLY A 249 -27.32 -13.02 -13.72
C GLY A 249 -26.62 -12.31 -12.55
N LEU A 250 -25.29 -12.30 -12.54
CA LEU A 250 -24.47 -11.69 -11.49
C LEU A 250 -24.23 -10.20 -11.69
N LEU A 251 -24.40 -9.65 -12.90
CA LEU A 251 -24.27 -8.22 -13.16
C LEU A 251 -25.61 -7.53 -12.89
N VAL A 252 -25.69 -6.71 -11.84
CA VAL A 252 -26.99 -6.18 -11.34
C VAL A 252 -27.07 -4.66 -11.24
N SER A 253 -25.93 -3.97 -11.13
CA SER A 253 -25.88 -2.51 -11.03
C SER A 253 -24.70 -1.98 -11.82
N PRO A 254 -24.78 -0.81 -12.47
CA PRO A 254 -23.57 -0.09 -12.82
C PRO A 254 -22.78 0.19 -11.52
N PRO A 255 -21.43 0.16 -11.55
CA PRO A 255 -20.60 0.54 -10.40
C PRO A 255 -21.07 1.87 -9.80
N PRO A 256 -20.96 2.08 -8.46
CA PRO A 256 -21.38 3.31 -7.82
C PRO A 256 -20.88 4.55 -8.58
N SER A 257 -21.81 5.41 -9.01
CA SER A 257 -21.47 6.62 -9.76
C SER A 257 -20.95 7.69 -8.81
N GLY A 258 -19.68 8.06 -8.98
CA GLY A 258 -19.04 9.16 -8.27
C GLY A 258 -17.84 9.68 -9.06
N PRO A 259 -17.25 10.81 -8.66
CA PRO A 259 -15.99 11.29 -9.20
C PRO A 259 -14.93 10.17 -9.21
N PRO A 260 -14.19 9.95 -10.31
CA PRO A 260 -13.15 8.94 -10.34
C PRO A 260 -12.14 9.12 -9.21
N VAL A 261 -11.81 8.01 -8.55
CA VAL A 261 -10.86 8.02 -7.44
C VAL A 261 -9.46 7.70 -7.97
N LEU A 262 -8.51 8.58 -7.70
CA LEU A 262 -7.08 8.39 -7.93
C LEU A 262 -6.38 8.10 -6.61
N GLY A 263 -5.16 7.55 -6.68
CA GLY A 263 -4.41 7.21 -5.49
C GLY A 263 -2.89 7.35 -5.62
N ILE A 264 -2.24 7.69 -4.52
CA ILE A 264 -0.79 7.59 -4.34
C ILE A 264 -0.53 6.71 -3.12
N ARG A 265 0.21 5.61 -3.33
CA ARG A 265 0.58 4.64 -2.28
C ARG A 265 2.08 4.60 -2.07
N SER A 266 2.54 4.84 -0.85
CA SER A 266 3.95 4.61 -0.47
C SER A 266 4.16 3.67 0.69
N PHE A 267 3.09 3.11 1.23
CA PHE A 267 3.10 2.03 2.22
C PHE A 267 1.87 1.15 2.00
N MET A 268 1.92 -0.11 2.45
CA MET A 268 0.81 -1.04 2.25
C MET A 268 -0.23 -1.01 3.36
N ARG A 269 0.19 -0.79 4.62
CA ARG A 269 -0.68 -0.87 5.80
C ARG A 269 -1.91 0.04 5.69
N PHE A 270 -3.11 -0.54 5.71
CA PHE A 270 -4.41 0.14 5.51
C PHE A 270 -4.63 0.77 4.12
N ALA A 271 -3.77 0.44 3.16
CA ALA A 271 -3.78 0.89 1.77
C ALA A 271 -3.79 -0.31 0.79
N GLU A 272 -3.99 -1.53 1.31
CA GLU A 272 -4.02 -2.79 0.55
C GLU A 272 -5.19 -2.85 -0.43
N ARG A 273 -6.15 -1.94 -0.28
CA ARG A 273 -7.40 -1.87 -1.03
C ARG A 273 -7.44 -0.74 -2.05
N MET A 274 -6.31 -0.08 -2.34
CA MET A 274 -6.31 0.96 -3.37
C MET A 274 -6.63 0.42 -4.77
N GLU A 275 -6.31 -0.85 -5.05
CA GLU A 275 -6.75 -1.58 -6.24
C GLU A 275 -8.27 -1.71 -6.33
N ASP A 276 -8.94 -1.65 -5.18
CA ASP A 276 -10.37 -1.73 -4.95
C ASP A 276 -11.06 -0.36 -5.06
N GLU A 277 -10.42 0.64 -4.47
CA GLU A 277 -10.98 1.97 -4.24
C GLU A 277 -10.66 2.94 -5.38
N CYS A 278 -9.52 2.78 -6.05
CA CYS A 278 -9.07 3.68 -7.09
C CYS A 278 -9.41 3.17 -8.49
N MET A 279 -9.85 4.09 -9.36
CA MET A 279 -9.81 3.90 -10.80
C MET A 279 -8.36 3.70 -11.27
N SER A 280 -7.42 4.50 -10.75
CA SER A 280 -6.00 4.37 -11.05
C SER A 280 -5.18 4.88 -9.87
N PHE A 281 -4.03 4.28 -9.61
CA PHE A 281 -3.13 4.73 -8.56
C PHE A 281 -1.68 4.41 -8.90
N VAL A 282 -0.76 5.18 -8.32
CA VAL A 282 0.68 4.91 -8.39
C VAL A 282 1.15 4.31 -7.06
N CYS A 283 1.85 3.18 -7.15
CA CYS A 283 2.43 2.50 -6.00
C CYS A 283 3.95 2.60 -6.05
N VAL A 284 4.52 3.35 -5.10
CA VAL A 284 5.97 3.49 -4.91
C VAL A 284 6.46 2.78 -3.65
N ALA A 285 5.58 2.02 -2.98
CA ALA A 285 5.86 1.31 -1.72
C ALA A 285 7.11 0.42 -1.78
N SER A 286 7.40 -0.19 -2.93
CA SER A 286 8.62 -0.99 -3.13
C SER A 286 9.93 -0.24 -2.89
N ASN A 287 9.93 1.09 -2.89
CA ASN A 287 11.09 1.91 -2.57
C ASN A 287 11.29 2.12 -1.05
N PHE A 288 10.37 1.61 -0.22
CA PHE A 288 10.32 1.82 1.22
C PHE A 288 10.43 0.49 1.98
N GLU A 289 10.98 0.56 3.17
CA GLU A 289 10.92 -0.46 4.23
C GLU A 289 10.20 0.21 5.41
N GLY A 290 8.92 -0.12 5.59
CA GLY A 290 8.06 0.64 6.50
C GLY A 290 7.97 2.11 6.09
N ARG A 291 8.35 3.01 6.99
CA ARG A 291 8.40 4.46 6.73
C ARG A 291 9.68 4.93 6.04
N HIS A 292 10.71 4.09 5.99
CA HIS A 292 12.03 4.52 5.56
C HIS A 292 12.28 4.20 4.10
N ILE A 293 12.79 5.16 3.34
CA ILE A 293 13.27 4.90 1.99
C ILE A 293 14.45 3.92 2.03
N ARG A 294 14.46 2.96 1.11
CA ARG A 294 15.52 1.94 0.98
C ARG A 294 16.83 2.55 0.48
N SER A 295 16.75 3.48 -0.46
CA SER A 295 17.87 4.26 -0.98
C SER A 295 17.48 5.73 -1.02
N ALA A 296 18.33 6.62 -0.48
CA ALA A 296 18.05 8.06 -0.45
C ALA A 296 17.84 8.64 -1.87
N ASP A 297 18.61 8.17 -2.84
CA ASP A 297 18.53 8.60 -4.24
C ASP A 297 17.20 8.20 -4.91
N SER A 298 16.51 7.17 -4.40
CA SER A 298 15.21 6.75 -4.93
C SER A 298 14.16 7.84 -4.83
N TRP A 299 14.25 8.74 -3.85
CA TRP A 299 13.34 9.90 -3.76
C TRP A 299 13.35 10.72 -5.05
N GLN A 300 14.54 11.03 -5.56
CA GLN A 300 14.71 11.93 -6.71
C GLN A 300 14.65 11.19 -8.04
N ASN A 301 15.15 9.96 -8.10
CA ASN A 301 15.38 9.24 -9.35
C ASN A 301 14.26 8.25 -9.71
N VAL A 302 13.41 7.87 -8.75
CA VAL A 302 12.34 6.87 -8.97
C VAL A 302 11.00 7.41 -8.48
N VAL A 303 10.90 7.71 -7.19
CA VAL A 303 9.65 8.05 -6.51
C VAL A 303 9.04 9.35 -7.06
N LEU A 304 9.80 10.44 -7.15
CA LEU A 304 9.30 11.69 -7.73
C LEU A 304 8.90 11.52 -9.21
N PRO A 305 9.75 10.97 -10.09
CA PRO A 305 9.38 10.77 -11.50
C PRO A 305 8.13 9.93 -11.69
N ASP A 306 7.97 8.82 -10.96
CA ASP A 306 6.81 7.93 -11.08
C ASP A 306 5.51 8.63 -10.69
N VAL A 307 5.52 9.35 -9.55
CA VAL A 307 4.34 10.09 -9.08
C VAL A 307 4.01 11.27 -9.99
N ALA A 308 5.02 12.02 -10.46
CA ALA A 308 4.80 13.12 -11.39
C ALA A 308 4.26 12.62 -12.74
N SER A 309 4.81 11.52 -13.27
CA SER A 309 4.34 10.89 -14.50
C SER A 309 2.89 10.44 -14.38
N PHE A 310 2.52 9.79 -13.27
CA PHE A 310 1.15 9.37 -12.99
C PHE A 310 0.17 10.55 -13.00
N LEU A 311 0.49 11.64 -12.27
CA LEU A 311 -0.39 12.80 -12.17
C LEU A 311 -0.49 13.57 -13.49
N ARG A 312 0.58 13.62 -14.30
CA ARG A 312 0.55 14.26 -15.63
C ARG A 312 -0.14 13.39 -16.69
N GLY A 313 -0.15 12.08 -16.52
CA GLY A 313 -0.74 11.13 -17.46
C GLY A 313 -2.27 11.03 -17.38
N ALA A 314 -2.89 11.53 -16.32
CA ALA A 314 -4.34 11.52 -16.17
C ALA A 314 -4.99 12.67 -16.98
N SER A 315 -5.39 12.36 -18.21
CA SER A 315 -5.92 13.34 -19.18
C SER A 315 -7.27 13.96 -18.79
N SER A 316 -8.07 13.28 -17.97
CA SER A 316 -9.38 13.72 -17.49
C SER A 316 -9.33 14.72 -16.34
N LEU A 317 -8.15 14.97 -15.76
CA LEU A 317 -8.04 15.77 -14.53
C LEU A 317 -8.62 17.19 -14.63
N ARG A 318 -8.72 17.75 -15.85
CA ARG A 318 -9.27 19.09 -16.10
C ARG A 318 -10.77 19.09 -16.42
N THR A 319 -11.30 17.96 -16.86
CA THR A 319 -12.69 17.85 -17.35
C THR A 319 -13.62 17.35 -16.27
N ASP A 320 -13.14 16.42 -15.45
CA ASP A 320 -13.95 15.75 -14.43
C ASP A 320 -13.41 16.01 -13.04
N GLU A 321 -14.30 16.05 -12.05
CA GLU A 321 -13.90 16.00 -10.66
C GLU A 321 -13.24 14.66 -10.35
N HIS A 322 -12.14 14.66 -9.62
CA HIS A 322 -11.46 13.47 -9.12
C HIS A 322 -11.22 13.57 -7.63
N HIS A 323 -11.30 12.44 -6.94
CA HIS A 323 -10.91 12.33 -5.53
C HIS A 323 -9.53 11.67 -5.44
N LEU A 324 -8.66 12.13 -4.53
CA LEU A 324 -7.30 11.64 -4.41
C LEU A 324 -7.07 11.00 -3.04
N LEU A 325 -6.84 9.69 -3.02
CA LEU A 325 -6.38 8.97 -1.84
C LEU A 325 -4.87 9.20 -1.66
N LEU A 326 -4.48 9.67 -0.48
CA LEU A 326 -3.10 10.00 -0.12
C LEU A 326 -2.57 9.03 0.93
N GLU A 327 -2.50 7.74 0.57
CA GLU A 327 -1.92 6.65 1.38
C GLU A 327 -0.39 6.69 1.30
N CYS A 328 0.16 7.85 1.66
CA CYS A 328 1.54 8.16 1.40
C CYS A 328 2.17 9.06 2.46
N HIS A 329 3.49 9.12 2.42
CA HIS A 329 4.29 10.06 3.19
C HIS A 329 3.95 11.53 2.86
N SER A 330 4.10 12.44 3.82
CA SER A 330 3.72 13.86 3.68
C SER A 330 4.40 14.54 2.48
N SER A 331 5.63 14.14 2.18
CA SER A 331 6.39 14.65 1.03
C SER A 331 5.71 14.33 -0.31
N LEU A 332 5.03 13.19 -0.40
CA LEU A 332 4.28 12.78 -1.60
C LEU A 332 2.94 13.47 -1.71
N ALA A 333 2.26 13.71 -0.58
CA ALA A 333 1.06 14.55 -0.56
C ALA A 333 1.37 15.97 -1.03
N PHE A 334 2.49 16.55 -0.56
CA PHE A 334 2.98 17.85 -1.03
C PHE A 334 3.34 17.83 -2.53
N LEU A 335 4.09 16.82 -2.98
CA LEU A 335 4.45 16.67 -4.39
C LEU A 335 3.20 16.60 -5.28
N ALA A 336 2.15 15.89 -4.84
CA ALA A 336 0.91 15.81 -5.59
C ALA A 336 0.26 17.18 -5.79
N GLY A 337 0.24 18.02 -4.74
CA GLY A 337 -0.18 19.41 -4.86
C GLY A 337 0.73 20.25 -5.77
N TYR A 338 2.04 20.04 -5.71
CA TYR A 338 3.02 20.74 -6.52
C TYR A 338 2.89 20.45 -8.02
N GLU A 339 2.62 19.19 -8.39
CA GLU A 339 2.36 18.79 -9.78
C GLU A 339 0.95 19.19 -10.24
N LEU A 340 -0.02 19.25 -9.32
CA LEU A 340 -1.38 19.72 -9.55
C LEU A 340 -1.57 21.16 -9.04
N ASP A 341 -0.64 22.04 -9.40
CA ASP A 341 -0.69 23.44 -8.97
C ASP A 341 -1.98 24.14 -9.47
N ARG A 342 -2.36 25.25 -8.84
CA ARG A 342 -3.64 25.92 -9.15
C ARG A 342 -3.81 26.35 -10.62
N LYS A 343 -2.71 26.55 -11.35
CA LYS A 343 -2.71 26.89 -12.78
C LYS A 343 -2.89 25.67 -13.68
N SER A 344 -2.76 24.45 -13.16
CA SER A 344 -3.00 23.22 -13.90
C SER A 344 -4.46 23.08 -14.35
N GLY A 345 -5.40 23.75 -13.65
CA GLY A 345 -6.84 23.61 -13.87
C GLY A 345 -7.40 22.25 -13.45
N ALA A 346 -6.61 21.41 -12.77
CA ALA A 346 -7.03 20.10 -12.33
C ALA A 346 -8.10 20.19 -11.23
N GLN A 347 -9.20 19.44 -11.38
CA GLN A 347 -10.28 19.33 -10.40
C GLN A 347 -10.06 18.11 -9.50
N VAL A 348 -8.98 18.12 -8.73
CA VAL A 348 -8.56 17.00 -7.85
C VAL A 348 -8.65 17.42 -6.40
N PHE A 349 -9.38 16.63 -5.59
CA PHE A 349 -9.60 16.93 -4.17
C PHE A 349 -9.11 15.78 -3.28
N PRO A 350 -8.26 16.05 -2.26
CA PRO A 350 -7.73 15.01 -1.40
C PRO A 350 -8.82 14.44 -0.49
N VAL A 351 -8.78 13.12 -0.27
CA VAL A 351 -9.59 12.47 0.76
C VAL A 351 -8.80 12.50 2.06
N GLN A 352 -9.33 13.20 3.07
CA GLN A 352 -8.71 13.24 4.39
C GLN A 352 -9.30 12.17 5.29
N LYS A 353 -8.41 11.32 5.81
CA LYS A 353 -8.73 10.35 6.86
C LYS A 353 -8.65 11.03 8.24
N GLY A 354 -9.64 10.76 9.08
CA GLY A 354 -9.78 11.28 10.45
C GLY A 354 -10.80 10.43 11.21
N VAL A 355 -11.52 11.00 12.19
CA VAL A 355 -12.64 10.28 12.85
C VAL A 355 -13.70 9.84 11.84
N ARG A 356 -13.88 10.63 10.77
CA ARG A 356 -14.65 10.26 9.58
C ARG A 356 -13.82 10.55 8.35
N MET A 357 -13.87 9.66 7.37
CA MET A 357 -13.33 9.91 6.04
C MET A 357 -14.20 10.95 5.33
N SER A 358 -13.56 11.94 4.70
CA SER A 358 -14.28 12.95 3.92
C SER A 358 -13.42 13.47 2.77
N VAL A 359 -14.05 13.74 1.64
CA VAL A 359 -13.41 14.46 0.53
C VAL A 359 -13.26 15.91 0.93
N TRP A 360 -12.04 16.43 0.90
CA TRP A 360 -11.78 17.83 1.17
C TRP A 360 -11.87 18.65 -0.11
N LYS A 361 -13.11 18.79 -0.58
CA LYS A 361 -13.48 19.71 -1.66
C LYS A 361 -13.89 21.05 -1.05
N PRO A 362 -13.19 22.17 -1.35
CA PRO A 362 -13.58 23.50 -0.86
C PRO A 362 -14.97 23.89 -1.39
N GLY A 363 -15.83 24.39 -0.50
CA GLY A 363 -17.20 24.79 -0.81
C GLY A 363 -17.32 26.24 -1.32
N GLY A 364 -16.21 26.99 -1.31
CA GLY A 364 -16.15 28.39 -1.74
C GLY A 364 -16.49 29.40 -0.63
N SER A 365 -17.01 28.94 0.51
CA SER A 365 -17.11 29.76 1.73
C SER A 365 -15.75 29.76 2.46
N MET A 366 -14.78 30.50 1.92
CA MET A 366 -13.48 30.66 2.58
C MET A 366 -13.66 31.44 3.89
N SER A 367 -13.71 30.73 5.01
CA SER A 367 -13.58 31.36 6.33
C SER A 367 -12.11 31.66 6.57
N ILE A 368 -11.72 32.93 6.44
CA ILE A 368 -10.38 33.44 6.80
C ILE A 368 -10.20 33.48 8.34
N ALA A 369 -11.29 33.37 9.10
CA ALA A 369 -11.20 33.27 10.54
C ALA A 369 -10.33 32.05 10.92
N ASN A 370 -9.34 32.29 11.77
CA ASN A 370 -8.39 31.29 12.29
C ASN A 370 -7.35 30.74 11.30
N SER A 371 -7.17 31.33 10.11
CA SER A 371 -6.11 30.90 9.18
C SER A 371 -4.77 31.64 9.35
N ALA A 372 -4.64 32.51 10.37
CA ALA A 372 -3.41 33.22 10.67
C ALA A 372 -2.34 32.30 11.28
N TRP A 373 -1.07 32.64 11.07
CA TRP A 373 0.07 31.91 11.60
C TRP A 373 0.82 32.74 12.65
N ALA A 374 1.03 32.16 13.83
CA ALA A 374 1.97 32.66 14.81
C ALA A 374 3.38 32.21 14.38
N MET A 375 4.31 33.17 14.30
CA MET A 375 5.67 32.93 13.82
C MET A 375 6.71 33.32 14.86
N THR A 376 7.72 32.49 15.03
CA THR A 376 8.93 32.83 15.78
C THR A 376 10.15 32.48 14.94
N THR A 377 11.12 33.38 14.85
CA THR A 377 12.38 33.14 14.13
C THR A 377 13.53 33.02 15.13
N SER A 378 14.39 32.03 14.94
CA SER A 378 15.62 31.86 15.71
C SER A 378 16.82 31.59 14.79
N PRO A 379 18.00 32.13 15.10
CA PRO A 379 19.23 31.74 14.40
C PRO A 379 19.54 30.28 14.69
N ALA A 380 20.12 29.59 13.70
CA ALA A 380 20.58 28.19 13.82
C ALA A 380 22.04 28.01 13.35
N GLY A 381 22.53 28.88 12.46
CA GLY A 381 23.90 28.81 11.94
C GLY A 381 24.26 30.01 11.08
N SER A 382 25.37 29.90 10.32
CA SER A 382 25.83 30.95 9.38
C SER A 382 25.50 30.66 7.92
N GLY A 383 24.76 29.58 7.65
CA GLY A 383 24.39 29.19 6.29
C GLY A 383 23.33 30.09 5.66
N SER A 384 23.15 29.98 4.34
CA SER A 384 22.19 30.78 3.57
C SER A 384 20.78 30.21 3.56
N ASP A 385 20.61 28.94 3.95
CA ASP A 385 19.34 28.24 3.85
C ASP A 385 18.47 28.50 5.09
N VAL A 386 17.15 28.34 4.93
CA VAL A 386 16.19 28.59 6.01
C VAL A 386 15.35 27.34 6.25
N ALA A 387 15.28 26.91 7.50
CA ALA A 387 14.37 25.88 7.95
C ALA A 387 13.03 26.48 8.34
N ILE A 388 11.94 25.91 7.85
CA ILE A 388 10.58 26.27 8.22
C ILE A 388 9.91 25.05 8.85
N SER A 389 9.65 25.15 10.15
CA SER A 389 8.91 24.16 10.95
C SER A 389 7.43 24.49 10.87
N VAL A 390 6.64 23.61 10.25
CA VAL A 390 5.18 23.74 10.16
C VAL A 390 4.53 22.81 11.17
N SER A 391 4.18 23.35 12.33
CA SER A 391 3.59 22.59 13.43
C SER A 391 2.07 22.77 13.43
N VAL A 392 1.32 21.79 12.94
CA VAL A 392 -0.15 21.80 12.88
C VAL A 392 -0.75 20.64 13.66
N SER A 393 -0.37 19.40 13.34
CA SER A 393 -0.91 18.20 14.01
C SER A 393 -0.18 17.89 15.33
N ARG A 394 1.09 18.29 15.43
CA ARG A 394 1.95 18.18 16.62
C ARG A 394 3.00 19.29 16.61
N ASP A 395 3.67 19.48 17.75
CA ASP A 395 4.86 20.32 17.83
C ASP A 395 6.04 19.60 17.17
N ALA A 396 6.68 20.26 16.21
CA ALA A 396 7.86 19.76 15.51
C ALA A 396 9.12 20.57 15.80
N LEU A 397 9.02 21.66 16.57
CA LEU A 397 10.10 22.65 16.67
C LEU A 397 11.38 22.07 17.27
N ALA A 398 11.27 21.27 18.32
CA ALA A 398 12.44 20.68 18.99
C ALA A 398 13.22 19.77 18.03
N ASP A 399 12.50 18.90 17.31
CA ASP A 399 13.07 17.98 16.33
C ASP A 399 13.73 18.73 15.16
N VAL A 400 13.09 19.81 14.67
CA VAL A 400 13.61 20.65 13.58
C VAL A 400 14.86 21.40 14.02
N LYS A 401 14.90 21.93 15.25
CA LYS A 401 16.10 22.58 15.80
C LYS A 401 17.26 21.59 15.93
N ALA A 402 17.00 20.39 16.48
CA ALA A 402 18.01 19.36 16.58
C ALA A 402 18.59 18.97 15.20
N TYR A 403 17.75 18.90 14.16
CA TYR A 403 18.21 18.68 12.80
C TYR A 403 19.02 19.88 12.26
N ALA A 404 18.51 21.10 12.44
CA ALA A 404 19.14 22.34 11.94
C ALA A 404 20.51 22.59 12.58
N ASP A 405 20.66 22.35 13.88
CA ASP A 405 21.93 22.48 14.61
C ASP A 405 23.01 21.53 14.06
N GLY A 406 22.60 20.40 13.46
CA GLY A 406 23.48 19.46 12.78
C GLY A 406 23.83 19.82 11.33
N SER A 407 23.26 20.88 10.77
CA SER A 407 23.39 21.25 9.35
C SER A 407 24.08 22.60 9.18
N SER A 408 25.26 22.62 8.56
CA SER A 408 25.99 23.87 8.28
C SER A 408 25.32 24.75 7.22
N ALA A 409 24.36 24.23 6.46
CA ALA A 409 23.66 24.98 5.42
C ALA A 409 22.56 25.90 5.97
N ILE A 410 21.95 25.54 7.11
CA ILE A 410 20.77 26.22 7.65
C ILE A 410 21.22 27.37 8.56
N GLY A 411 20.90 28.61 8.18
CA GLY A 411 21.22 29.81 8.96
C GLY A 411 20.16 30.19 9.99
N GLY A 412 18.90 29.86 9.72
CA GLY A 412 17.77 30.24 10.58
C GLY A 412 16.62 29.25 10.54
N VAL A 413 15.87 29.21 11.63
CA VAL A 413 14.67 28.41 11.80
C VAL A 413 13.48 29.35 12.01
N VAL A 414 12.42 29.14 11.23
CA VAL A 414 11.12 29.78 11.40
C VAL A 414 10.14 28.73 11.90
N ASP A 415 9.60 28.94 13.10
CA ASP A 415 8.50 28.15 13.64
C ASP A 415 7.17 28.77 13.26
N ALA A 416 6.36 28.04 12.49
CA ALA A 416 5.04 28.46 12.04
C ALA A 416 3.98 27.55 12.69
N ARG A 417 3.07 28.17 13.46
CA ARG A 417 1.93 27.50 14.12
C ARG A 417 0.62 28.18 13.73
N PRO A 418 -0.49 27.43 13.49
CA PRO A 418 -1.80 28.04 13.37
C PRO A 418 -2.13 28.83 14.65
N ALA A 419 -2.67 30.04 14.50
CA ALA A 419 -3.08 30.87 15.63
C ALA A 419 -4.20 30.22 16.47
N SER A 420 -4.97 29.31 15.87
CA SER A 420 -5.97 28.47 16.55
C SER A 420 -5.38 27.37 17.42
N GLY A 421 -4.05 27.20 17.42
CA GLY A 421 -3.35 26.13 18.13
C GLY A 421 -3.10 24.89 17.26
N ILE A 422 -2.37 23.94 17.85
CA ILE A 422 -1.95 22.68 17.23
C ILE A 422 -2.76 21.50 17.78
N GLY A 423 -2.85 20.43 16.98
CA GLY A 423 -3.45 19.17 17.38
C GLY A 423 -4.18 18.46 16.23
N GLN A 424 -4.69 17.26 16.52
CA GLN A 424 -5.37 16.39 15.54
C GLN A 424 -6.67 17.00 14.95
N ARG A 425 -7.18 18.08 15.56
CA ARG A 425 -8.37 18.82 15.12
C ARG A 425 -8.06 20.28 14.73
N ALA A 426 -6.78 20.62 14.57
CA ALA A 426 -6.36 21.98 14.23
C ALA A 426 -6.87 22.45 12.87
N VAL A 427 -7.09 21.51 11.94
CA VAL A 427 -7.70 21.79 10.63
C VAL A 427 -9.14 21.28 10.63
N ALA A 428 -10.07 22.19 10.38
CA ALA A 428 -11.50 21.94 10.61
C ALA A 428 -12.18 21.25 9.42
N ASN A 429 -11.87 21.69 8.21
CA ASN A 429 -12.48 21.25 6.95
C ASN A 429 -11.62 21.72 5.76
N ALA A 430 -12.10 21.43 4.54
CA ALA A 430 -11.43 21.79 3.29
C ALA A 430 -11.18 23.30 3.14
N ASP A 431 -12.18 24.14 3.39
CA ASP A 431 -12.05 25.60 3.25
C ASP A 431 -11.00 26.17 4.22
N HIS A 432 -10.99 25.68 5.47
CA HIS A 432 -9.97 26.06 6.46
C HIS A 432 -8.58 25.58 6.03
N ALA A 433 -8.45 24.37 5.48
CA ALA A 433 -7.17 23.86 4.99
C ALA A 433 -6.61 24.72 3.84
N VAL A 434 -7.46 25.13 2.89
CA VAL A 434 -7.06 26.03 1.79
C VAL A 434 -6.63 27.38 2.34
N ALA A 435 -7.42 27.97 3.25
CA ALA A 435 -7.08 29.27 3.84
C ALA A 435 -5.75 29.23 4.64
N LEU A 436 -5.47 28.14 5.35
CA LEU A 436 -4.18 27.91 6.03
C LEU A 436 -3.03 27.72 5.04
N ALA A 437 -3.24 27.01 3.94
CA ALA A 437 -2.23 26.83 2.90
C ALA A 437 -1.90 28.16 2.20
N ASP A 438 -2.92 28.97 1.89
CA ASP A 438 -2.76 30.32 1.31
C ASP A 438 -1.87 31.20 2.20
N SER A 439 -2.22 31.31 3.49
CA SER A 439 -1.47 32.14 4.43
C SER A 439 -0.08 31.59 4.72
N LEU A 440 0.09 30.26 4.76
CA LEU A 440 1.40 29.64 4.96
C LEU A 440 2.32 29.83 3.75
N ALA A 441 1.79 29.80 2.53
CA ALA A 441 2.57 30.10 1.33
C ALA A 441 3.13 31.53 1.37
N GLU A 442 2.37 32.48 1.92
CA GLU A 442 2.83 33.86 2.16
C GLU A 442 3.92 33.93 3.23
N VAL A 443 3.78 33.17 4.33
CA VAL A 443 4.83 33.02 5.36
C VAL A 443 6.11 32.49 4.74
N ILE A 444 6.03 31.42 3.95
CA ILE A 444 7.19 30.83 3.26
C ILE A 444 7.79 31.85 2.30
N ARG A 445 6.98 32.56 1.50
CA ARG A 445 7.49 33.57 0.57
C ARG A 445 8.24 34.70 1.26
N ALA A 446 7.80 35.12 2.44
CA ALA A 446 8.42 36.20 3.21
C ALA A 446 9.75 35.77 3.85
N HIS A 447 9.92 34.48 4.18
CA HIS A 447 11.08 33.97 4.92
C HIS A 447 12.01 33.06 4.10
N ARG A 448 11.63 32.68 2.88
CA ARG A 448 12.49 31.89 2.00
C ARG A 448 13.82 32.60 1.78
N PRO A 449 14.92 31.85 1.67
CA PRO A 449 16.24 32.43 1.49
C PRO A 449 16.32 33.22 0.18
N LYS A 450 17.09 34.32 0.23
CA LYS A 450 17.44 35.10 -0.96
C LYS A 450 18.67 34.48 -1.64
N GLU A 451 18.97 34.92 -2.87
CA GLU A 451 20.22 34.56 -3.56
C GLU A 451 20.46 33.05 -3.83
N GLY A 452 19.39 32.28 -4.00
CA GLY A 452 19.48 30.88 -4.45
C GLY A 452 19.62 29.82 -3.36
N GLY A 453 19.51 30.21 -2.09
CA GLY A 453 19.41 29.28 -0.97
C GLY A 453 18.18 28.36 -1.04
N THR A 454 18.14 27.35 -0.17
CA THR A 454 17.08 26.34 -0.12
C THR A 454 16.16 26.55 1.08
N THR A 455 14.85 26.45 0.87
CA THR A 455 13.88 26.35 1.97
C THR A 455 13.79 24.88 2.41
N HIS A 456 14.20 24.60 3.65
CA HIS A 456 14.04 23.28 4.28
C HIS A 456 12.68 23.23 4.97
N LEU A 457 11.73 22.50 4.39
CA LEU A 457 10.34 22.51 4.85
C LEU A 457 10.02 21.22 5.61
N PHE A 458 9.75 21.38 6.90
CA PHE A 458 9.42 20.29 7.82
C PHE A 458 7.92 20.35 8.16
N ILE A 459 7.14 19.38 7.67
CA ILE A 459 5.68 19.44 7.73
C ILE A 459 5.13 18.43 8.73
N ALA A 460 4.61 18.93 9.86
CA ALA A 460 3.81 18.17 10.80
C ALA A 460 2.33 18.57 10.67
N ALA A 461 1.67 18.09 9.61
CA ALA A 461 0.29 18.44 9.26
C ALA A 461 -0.45 17.27 8.59
N PRO A 462 -1.80 17.33 8.46
CA PRO A 462 -2.55 16.39 7.64
C PRO A 462 -2.11 16.41 6.17
N ASN A 463 -2.11 15.27 5.49
CA ASN A 463 -1.74 15.15 4.08
C ASN A 463 -2.56 16.07 3.17
N ALA A 464 -3.85 16.29 3.46
CA ALA A 464 -4.65 17.24 2.67
C ALA A 464 -4.14 18.69 2.79
N LEU A 465 -3.64 19.13 3.96
CA LEU A 465 -3.02 20.45 4.09
C LEU A 465 -1.68 20.52 3.35
N ALA A 466 -0.85 19.47 3.43
CA ALA A 466 0.39 19.38 2.66
C ALA A 466 0.13 19.45 1.15
N PHE A 467 -0.91 18.78 0.66
CA PHE A 467 -1.39 18.85 -0.71
C PHE A 467 -1.75 20.29 -1.11
N PHE A 468 -2.64 20.96 -0.36
CA PHE A 468 -3.01 22.34 -0.70
C PHE A 468 -1.83 23.31 -0.64
N LEU A 469 -0.89 23.12 0.30
CA LEU A 469 0.34 23.92 0.36
C LEU A 469 1.22 23.72 -0.88
N GLY A 470 1.37 22.48 -1.34
CA GLY A 470 2.12 22.14 -2.54
C GLY A 470 1.62 22.89 -3.79
N GLN A 471 0.32 23.18 -3.87
CA GLN A 471 -0.27 23.91 -5.01
C GLN A 471 0.22 25.36 -5.16
N HIS A 472 0.96 25.89 -4.18
CA HIS A 472 1.56 27.22 -4.19
C HIS A 472 2.97 27.26 -4.81
N ARG A 473 3.26 26.40 -5.78
CA ARG A 473 4.58 26.27 -6.45
C ARG A 473 5.38 27.58 -6.59
N GLY A 474 4.78 28.63 -7.17
CA GLY A 474 5.48 29.90 -7.39
C GLY A 474 5.87 30.69 -6.12
N ALA A 475 5.20 30.45 -4.99
CA ALA A 475 5.52 31.10 -3.71
C ALA A 475 6.67 30.40 -2.97
N LEU A 476 6.86 29.10 -3.20
CA LEU A 476 7.72 28.23 -2.39
C LEU A 476 9.22 28.39 -2.70
N GLY A 477 9.58 28.70 -3.95
CA GLY A 477 10.99 28.72 -4.39
C GLY A 477 11.61 27.32 -4.33
N LYS A 478 12.94 27.23 -4.18
CA LYS A 478 13.65 25.95 -4.07
C LYS A 478 13.35 25.31 -2.70
N VAL A 479 12.83 24.09 -2.69
CA VAL A 479 12.39 23.40 -1.47
C VAL A 479 13.11 22.05 -1.30
N GLN A 480 13.51 21.75 -0.07
CA GLN A 480 13.88 20.42 0.40
C GLN A 480 12.83 19.95 1.41
N LEU A 481 12.14 18.85 1.11
CA LEU A 481 11.18 18.21 2.01
C LEU A 481 11.87 17.19 2.92
N TYR A 482 11.16 16.82 3.99
CA TYR A 482 11.66 15.96 5.07
C TYR A 482 10.60 15.00 5.58
N GLU A 483 11.03 13.80 5.98
CA GLU A 483 10.21 12.80 6.66
C GLU A 483 10.75 12.53 8.07
N PHE A 484 9.85 12.43 9.04
CA PHE A 484 10.19 12.15 10.44
C PHE A 484 10.09 10.66 10.77
N ASP A 485 11.07 10.17 11.54
CA ASP A 485 11.10 8.83 12.11
C ASP A 485 10.29 8.76 13.42
N PHE A 486 9.03 8.33 13.33
CA PHE A 486 8.15 8.25 14.50
C PHE A 486 8.40 7.02 15.37
N GLU A 487 8.87 5.92 14.79
CA GLU A 487 9.15 4.68 15.53
C GLU A 487 10.54 4.70 16.20
N GLY A 488 11.42 5.62 15.80
CA GLY A 488 12.77 5.74 16.34
C GLY A 488 13.73 4.67 15.80
N GLU A 489 13.35 3.96 14.74
CA GLU A 489 14.12 2.85 14.16
C GLU A 489 15.44 3.32 13.53
N ARG A 490 15.53 4.60 13.14
CA ARG A 490 16.71 5.27 12.59
C ARG A 490 17.08 6.53 13.39
N GLY A 491 16.86 6.50 14.70
CA GLY A 491 17.33 7.53 15.62
C GLY A 491 16.33 8.64 15.93
N GLY A 492 15.09 8.57 15.43
CA GLY A 492 14.01 9.46 15.85
C GLY A 492 14.17 10.91 15.39
N SER A 493 14.72 11.11 14.18
CA SER A 493 15.00 12.44 13.61
C SER A 493 14.44 12.58 12.19
N TYR A 494 14.59 13.77 11.61
CA TYR A 494 14.23 14.04 10.22
C TYR A 494 15.27 13.50 9.24
N SER A 495 14.79 12.97 8.12
CA SER A 495 15.60 12.59 6.97
C SER A 495 15.16 13.34 5.72
N PRO A 496 16.10 13.79 4.85
CA PRO A 496 15.74 14.50 3.63
C PRO A 496 15.00 13.57 2.66
N SER A 497 13.95 14.10 2.04
CA SER A 497 13.18 13.44 0.99
C SER A 497 13.36 14.15 -0.35
N ILE A 498 12.28 14.68 -0.91
CA ILE A 498 12.20 15.25 -2.25
C ILE A 498 12.80 16.66 -2.27
N ARG A 499 13.57 16.95 -3.33
CA ARG A 499 14.00 18.30 -3.67
C ARG A 499 13.21 18.83 -4.86
N LEU A 500 12.64 20.02 -4.71
CA LEU A 500 11.84 20.68 -5.74
C LEU A 500 12.55 21.95 -6.22
N PRO A 501 12.58 22.19 -7.54
CA PRO A 501 13.13 23.43 -8.10
C PRO A 501 12.20 24.61 -7.81
N ALA A 502 12.75 25.81 -7.99
CA ALA A 502 12.03 27.08 -7.86
C ALA A 502 10.88 27.23 -8.88
#